data_AF-W2TQ47-F1
#
_entry.id   AF-W2TQ47-F1
#
_cell.length_a   1.000
_cell.length_b   1.000
_cell.length_c   1.000
_cell.angle_alpha   90.00
_cell.angle_beta   90.00
_cell.angle_gamma   90.00
#
_symmetry.space_group_name_H-M   'P 1'
#
loop_
_entity.id
_entity.type
_entity.pdbx_description
1 polymer ?
#
loop_
_entity_poly.entity_id
_entity_poly.type
_entity_poly.pdbx_seq_one_letter_code
_entity_poly.pdbx_strand_id
1 'polypeptide(L)'
;MMPILEEEETRKEFDIHEYGDELLNMFKEVGEVKTIDELMEGRKRYEISRYFLACLMMANTYNVKVEDEVRTDGVGRQLNTMRVTLLKRDRHHEVFDQAGAL
;
A
#
# COMPACT_ATOMS: atom_id res chain seq x y z
N MET A 1 -24.12 2.04 -19.54
CA MET A 1 -23.57 1.47 -18.31
C MET A 1 -23.17 0.05 -18.63
N MET A 2 -21.90 -0.29 -18.46
CA MET A 2 -21.47 -1.69 -18.40
C MET A 2 -21.97 -2.24 -17.05
N PRO A 3 -22.48 -3.48 -16.97
CA PRO A 3 -22.79 -4.13 -15.71
C PRO A 3 -21.56 -4.10 -14.78
N ILE A 4 -21.79 -3.91 -13.47
CA ILE A 4 -20.71 -3.85 -12.47
C ILE A 4 -19.80 -5.09 -12.58
N LEU A 5 -20.38 -6.27 -12.83
CA LEU A 5 -19.64 -7.52 -12.96
C LEU A 5 -18.69 -7.53 -14.18
N GLU A 6 -19.16 -7.09 -15.35
CA GLU A 6 -18.33 -7.01 -16.56
C GLU A 6 -17.18 -6.01 -16.38
N GLU A 7 -17.41 -4.88 -15.69
CA GLU A 7 -16.34 -3.92 -15.40
C GLU A 7 -15.29 -4.51 -14.45
N GLU A 8 -15.70 -5.22 -13.41
CA GLU A 8 -14.77 -5.90 -12.50
C GLU A 8 -13.93 -6.97 -13.22
N GLU A 9 -14.53 -7.73 -14.14
CA GLU A 9 -13.82 -8.74 -14.95
C GLU A 9 -12.75 -8.15 -15.87
N THR A 10 -12.86 -6.86 -16.24
CA THR A 10 -11.79 -6.18 -16.99
C THR A 10 -10.59 -5.80 -16.13
N ARG A 11 -10.74 -5.80 -14.80
CA ARG A 11 -9.69 -5.36 -13.87
C ARG A 11 -8.73 -6.52 -13.65
N LYS A 12 -7.46 -6.17 -13.45
CA LYS A 12 -6.43 -7.12 -13.07
C LYS A 12 -6.84 -7.87 -11.79
N GLU A 13 -6.54 -9.16 -11.71
CA GLU A 13 -6.64 -9.92 -10.46
C GLU A 13 -5.79 -9.29 -9.36
N PHE A 14 -6.21 -9.46 -8.11
CA PHE A 14 -5.47 -8.90 -6.99
C PHE A 14 -4.34 -9.84 -6.57
N ASP A 15 -3.11 -9.34 -6.63
CA ASP A 15 -1.91 -10.03 -6.11
C ASP A 15 -1.26 -9.18 -5.01
N ILE A 16 -1.33 -9.68 -3.77
CA ILE A 16 -0.80 -8.98 -2.60
C ILE A 16 0.72 -8.70 -2.70
N HIS A 17 1.47 -9.57 -3.37
CA HIS A 17 2.91 -9.45 -3.50
C HIS A 17 3.25 -8.38 -4.53
N GLU A 18 2.56 -8.35 -5.67
CA GLU A 18 2.80 -7.32 -6.67
C GLU A 18 2.46 -5.92 -6.15
N TYR A 19 1.29 -5.76 -5.52
CA TYR A 19 0.91 -4.47 -4.91
C TYR A 19 1.88 -4.07 -3.77
N GLY A 20 2.46 -5.04 -3.07
CA GLY A 20 3.52 -4.81 -2.09
C GLY A 20 4.81 -4.28 -2.72
N ASP A 21 5.28 -4.89 -3.80
CA ASP A 21 6.50 -4.49 -4.51
C ASP A 21 6.36 -3.12 -5.15
N GLU A 22 5.22 -2.86 -5.80
CA GLU A 22 4.92 -1.55 -6.34
C GLU A 22 4.95 -0.48 -5.26
N LEU A 23 4.36 -0.75 -4.09
CA LEU A 23 4.31 0.18 -2.96
C LEU A 23 5.70 0.42 -2.36
N LEU A 24 6.56 -0.60 -2.24
CA LEU A 24 7.97 -0.43 -1.86
C LEU A 24 8.72 0.47 -2.85
N ASN A 25 8.43 0.33 -4.14
CA ASN A 25 9.03 1.15 -5.21
C ASN A 25 8.51 2.60 -5.24
N MET A 26 7.42 2.91 -4.52
CA MET A 26 6.97 4.30 -4.35
C MET A 26 7.87 5.10 -3.41
N PHE A 27 8.70 4.43 -2.62
CA PHE A 27 9.72 5.05 -1.78
C PHE A 27 11.08 5.10 -2.50
N LYS A 28 11.84 6.17 -2.25
CA LYS A 28 13.19 6.40 -2.75
C LYS A 28 14.24 5.70 -1.89
N GLU A 29 14.06 5.72 -0.56
CA GLU A 29 15.05 5.20 0.39
C GLU A 29 14.42 4.75 1.70
N VAL A 30 15.16 3.91 2.45
CA VAL A 30 14.74 3.48 3.79
C VAL A 30 14.75 4.67 4.74
N GLY A 31 13.72 4.79 5.56
CA GLY A 31 13.48 5.94 6.43
C GLY A 31 12.64 7.04 5.79
N GLU A 32 12.37 6.99 4.48
CA GLU A 32 11.46 7.93 3.85
C GLU A 32 10.05 7.77 4.43
N VAL A 33 9.42 8.91 4.67
CA VAL A 33 8.08 9.03 5.22
C VAL A 33 7.17 9.64 4.15
N LYS A 34 6.04 8.99 3.90
CA LYS A 34 4.99 9.49 3.02
C LYS A 34 3.63 9.31 3.67
N THR A 35 2.66 10.13 3.33
CA THR A 35 1.27 9.84 3.69
C THR A 35 0.62 8.89 2.71
N ILE A 36 -0.45 8.23 3.15
CA ILE A 36 -1.20 7.34 2.28
C ILE A 36 -1.82 8.09 1.08
N ASP A 37 -2.21 9.36 1.25
CA ASP A 37 -2.69 10.19 0.15
C ASP A 37 -1.61 10.46 -0.90
N GLU A 38 -0.37 10.75 -0.49
CA GLU A 38 0.78 10.90 -1.40
C GLU A 38 1.10 9.60 -2.14
N LEU A 39 1.01 8.44 -1.46
CA LEU A 39 1.23 7.14 -2.09
C LEU A 39 0.14 6.78 -3.12
N MET A 40 -1.09 7.25 -2.91
CA MET A 40 -2.24 6.93 -3.77
C MET A 40 -2.44 7.93 -4.91
N GLU A 41 -1.62 8.97 -5.02
CA GLU A 41 -1.72 9.98 -6.07
C GLU A 41 -1.66 9.32 -7.46
N GLY A 42 -2.64 9.64 -8.32
CA GLY A 42 -2.75 9.11 -9.68
C GLY A 42 -3.26 7.65 -9.79
N ARG A 43 -3.52 6.97 -8.67
CA ARG A 43 -4.05 5.60 -8.68
C ARG A 43 -5.55 5.56 -8.93
N LYS A 44 -6.01 4.49 -9.58
CA LYS A 44 -7.45 4.30 -9.83
C LYS A 44 -8.14 3.98 -8.50
N ARG A 45 -9.38 4.48 -8.35
CA ARG A 45 -10.14 4.35 -7.09
C ARG A 45 -10.27 2.90 -6.60
N TYR A 46 -10.44 1.94 -7.51
CA TYR A 46 -10.57 0.52 -7.16
C TYR A 46 -9.25 -0.14 -6.72
N GLU A 47 -8.10 0.51 -6.97
CA GLU A 47 -6.79 0.02 -6.53
C GLU A 47 -6.40 0.54 -5.15
N ILE A 48 -7.02 1.63 -4.69
CA ILE A 48 -6.71 2.24 -3.39
C ILE A 48 -6.87 1.22 -2.26
N SER A 49 -7.96 0.45 -2.25
CA SER A 49 -8.17 -0.59 -1.23
C SER A 49 -7.15 -1.73 -1.32
N ARG A 50 -6.67 -2.04 -2.52
CA ARG A 50 -5.66 -3.08 -2.78
C ARG A 50 -4.29 -2.66 -2.25
N TYR A 51 -3.84 -1.44 -2.58
CA TYR A 51 -2.61 -0.88 -2.02
C TYR A 51 -2.71 -0.67 -0.50
N PHE A 52 -3.86 -0.23 0.00
CA PHE A 52 -4.07 -0.08 1.44
C PHE A 52 -3.92 -1.41 2.16
N LEU A 53 -4.51 -2.49 1.63
CA LEU A 53 -4.34 -3.84 2.17
C LEU A 53 -2.89 -4.30 2.11
N ALA A 54 -2.18 -4.08 0.99
CA ALA A 54 -0.75 -4.37 0.87
C ALA A 54 0.09 -3.61 1.91
N CYS A 55 -0.22 -2.33 2.16
CA CYS A 55 0.43 -1.51 3.19
C CYS A 55 0.26 -2.11 4.58
N LEU A 56 -0.96 -2.53 4.95
CA LEU A 56 -1.23 -3.17 6.24
C LEU A 56 -0.48 -4.51 6.37
N MET A 57 -0.42 -5.31 5.31
CA MET A 57 0.36 -6.54 5.30
C MET A 57 1.86 -6.26 5.50
N MET A 58 2.40 -5.23 4.84
CA MET A 58 3.79 -4.82 5.02
C MET A 58 4.08 -4.25 6.40
N ALA A 59 3.10 -3.63 7.05
CA ALA A 59 3.21 -3.21 8.45
C ALA A 59 3.37 -4.44 9.35
N ASN A 60 2.56 -5.48 9.11
CA ASN A 60 2.63 -6.75 9.85
C ASN A 60 3.96 -7.49 9.62
N THR A 61 4.56 -7.39 8.43
CA THR A 61 5.88 -7.99 8.12
C THR A 61 7.07 -7.09 8.44
N TYR A 62 6.83 -5.95 9.08
CA TYR A 62 7.83 -4.98 9.51
C TYR A 62 8.62 -4.35 8.35
N ASN A 63 8.02 -4.28 7.16
CA ASN A 63 8.57 -3.57 6.00
C ASN A 63 8.30 -2.06 6.08
N VAL A 64 7.14 -1.68 6.63
CA VAL A 64 6.77 -0.29 6.86
C VAL A 64 6.29 -0.08 8.29
N LYS A 65 6.40 1.14 8.79
CA LYS A 65 5.76 1.60 10.03
C LYS A 65 4.56 2.45 9.67
N VAL A 66 3.44 2.22 10.35
CA VAL A 66 2.21 2.98 10.18
C VAL A 66 1.91 3.76 11.45
N GLU A 67 1.66 5.06 11.30
CA GLU A 67 1.32 5.97 12.39
C GLU A 67 0.15 6.86 11.96
N ASP A 68 -0.65 7.29 12.94
CA ASP A 68 -1.69 8.30 12.70
C ASP A 68 -1.07 9.69 12.66
N GLU A 69 -1.53 10.53 11.73
CA GLU A 69 -1.12 11.91 11.58
C GLU A 69 -2.38 12.78 11.44
N VAL A 70 -2.60 13.66 12.41
CA VAL A 70 -3.69 14.63 12.34
C VAL A 70 -3.16 15.90 11.67
N ARG A 71 -3.65 16.20 10.47
CA ARG A 71 -3.38 17.45 9.77
C ARG A 71 -4.53 18.42 9.96
N THR A 72 -4.24 19.71 10.05
CA THR A 72 -5.28 20.75 10.07
C THR A 72 -5.25 21.50 8.76
N ASP A 73 -6.37 21.53 8.04
CA ASP A 73 -6.49 22.31 6.80
C ASP A 73 -6.52 23.83 7.08
N GLY A 74 -6.44 24.64 6.02
CA GLY A 74 -6.49 26.10 6.13
C GLY A 74 -7.81 26.67 6.69
N VAL A 75 -8.83 25.83 6.89
CA VAL A 75 -10.15 26.16 7.44
C VAL A 75 -10.33 25.58 8.86
N GLY A 76 -9.28 24.99 9.44
CA GLY A 76 -9.30 24.43 10.80
C GLY A 76 -9.89 23.03 10.91
N ARG A 77 -10.15 22.32 9.81
CA ARG A 77 -10.63 20.92 9.86
C ARG A 77 -9.46 19.98 10.10
N GLN A 78 -9.65 19.07 11.05
CA GLN A 78 -8.72 17.96 11.26
C GLN A 78 -8.97 16.85 10.23
N LEU A 79 -7.91 16.47 9.52
CA LEU A 79 -7.85 15.39 8.58
C LEU A 79 -6.92 14.33 9.17
N ASN A 80 -7.48 13.18 9.53
CA ASN A 80 -6.67 12.04 9.92
C ASN A 80 -6.08 11.44 8.64
N THR A 81 -4.77 11.47 8.52
CA THR A 81 -4.04 10.78 7.46
C THR A 81 -3.11 9.75 8.07
N MET A 82 -2.89 8.68 7.32
CA MET A 82 -2.01 7.61 7.72
C MET A 82 -0.61 7.92 7.22
N ARG A 83 0.34 8.01 8.14
CA ARG A 83 1.76 8.22 7.85
C ARG A 83 2.47 6.88 7.75
N VAL A 84 3.18 6.67 6.65
CA VAL A 84 3.87 5.41 6.32
C VAL A 84 5.37 5.68 6.20
N THR A 85 6.17 5.01 7.03
CA THR A 85 7.64 5.07 6.99
C THR A 85 8.21 3.77 6.46
N LEU A 86 9.08 3.83 5.45
CA LEU A 86 9.76 2.63 4.98
C LEU A 86 10.83 2.19 6.00
N LEU A 87 10.73 0.97 6.52
CA LEU A 87 11.68 0.41 7.49
C LEU A 87 12.74 -0.47 6.82
N LYS A 88 12.35 -1.25 5.82
CA LYS A 88 13.24 -2.12 5.05
C LYS A 88 12.62 -2.48 3.70
N ARG A 89 13.47 -2.78 2.72
CA ARG A 89 13.03 -3.22 1.39
C ARG A 89 12.93 -4.75 1.28
N ASP A 90 13.74 -5.47 2.05
CA ASP A 90 13.79 -6.92 1.97
C ASP A 90 12.48 -7.56 2.45
N ARG A 91 11.90 -8.40 1.60
CA ARG A 91 10.67 -9.13 1.88
C ARG A 91 11.00 -10.57 2.28
N HIS A 92 11.23 -10.78 3.58
CA HIS A 92 11.65 -12.09 4.11
C HIS A 92 10.60 -13.21 3.97
N HIS A 93 9.36 -12.91 3.53
CA HIS A 93 8.37 -13.94 3.22
C HIS A 93 8.63 -14.67 1.88
N GLU A 94 9.49 -14.14 1.01
CA GLU A 94 9.91 -14.84 -0.22
C GLU A 94 10.81 -16.06 0.06
N VAL A 95 11.32 -16.20 1.29
CA VAL A 95 12.19 -17.31 1.67
C VAL A 95 11.40 -18.61 1.90
N PHE A 96 10.09 -18.54 2.15
CA PHE A 96 9.27 -19.73 2.41
C PHE A 96 8.57 -20.30 1.17
N ASP A 97 8.44 -19.55 0.07
CA ASP A 97 7.90 -20.09 -1.19
C ASP A 97 8.98 -20.74 -2.08
N GLN A 98 10.27 -20.39 -1.88
CA GLN A 98 11.38 -21.05 -2.58
C GLN A 98 11.96 -22.27 -1.84
N ALA A 99 11.57 -22.50 -0.59
CA ALA A 99 11.87 -23.74 0.12
C ALA A 99 10.72 -24.73 -0.15
N GLY A 100 10.85 -25.44 -1.28
CA GLY A 100 9.91 -26.42 -1.83
C GLY A 100 8.89 -27.00 -0.86
N ALA A 101 7.62 -26.91 -1.27
CA ALA A 101 6.58 -27.83 -0.85
C ALA A 101 7.10 -29.27 -1.00
N LEU A 102 7.57 -29.84 0.10
CA LEU A 102 7.76 -31.26 0.36
C LEU A 102 6.45 -31.82 0.92
#